data_AF-A0A7S1R9K2-F1
#
_entry.id   AF-A0A7S1R9K2-F1
#
_cell.length_a   1.000
_cell.length_b   1.000
_cell.length_c   1.000
_cell.angle_alpha   90.00
_cell.angle_beta   90.00
_cell.angle_gamma   90.00
#
_symmetry.space_group_name_H-M   'P 1'
#
loop_
_entity.id
_entity.type
_entity.pdbx_description
1 polymer ?
#
loop_
_entity_poly.entity_id
_entity_poly.type
_entity_poly.pdbx_seq_one_letter_code
_entity_poly.pdbx_strand_id
1 'polypeptide(L)'
;REALKEKPLENSERFGPAMPPPLVTRSGGSKRLPELQGDVQEAWLFHGTTAAGAEGITSEDFRINLAGSGAGTLYGRGIYLAEASTKSDEYTKEEQLGTDRYLLLCRATLGRVYYTDKMHNDAN
;
A
#
# COMPACT_ATOMS: atom_id res chain seq x y z
N ARG A 1 1.06 -60.08 -22.19
CA ARG A 1 1.82 -59.39 -21.13
C ARG A 1 2.44 -58.17 -21.79
N GLU A 2 1.76 -57.02 -21.66
CA GLU A 2 2.08 -55.79 -22.38
C GLU A 2 3.42 -55.20 -21.95
N ALA A 3 4.19 -54.75 -22.94
CA ALA A 3 5.39 -53.95 -22.75
C ALA A 3 4.96 -52.51 -22.44
N LEU A 4 5.36 -52.00 -21.27
CA LEU A 4 5.28 -50.59 -20.92
C LEU A 4 6.14 -49.79 -21.91
N LYS A 5 5.49 -49.06 -22.81
CA LYS A 5 6.13 -48.01 -23.61
C LYS A 5 6.30 -46.79 -22.72
N GLU A 6 7.53 -46.42 -22.41
CA GLU A 6 7.84 -45.11 -21.84
C GLU A 6 7.42 -44.03 -22.85
N LYS A 7 6.53 -43.13 -22.43
CA LYS A 7 6.18 -41.93 -23.19
C LYS A 7 7.30 -40.90 -23.03
N PRO A 8 7.71 -40.19 -24.09
CA PRO A 8 8.72 -39.14 -23.98
C PRO A 8 8.18 -38.00 -23.11
N LEU A 9 9.03 -37.44 -22.26
CA LEU A 9 8.76 -36.21 -21.52
C LEU A 9 8.73 -35.04 -22.51
N GLU A 10 7.53 -34.56 -22.86
CA GLU A 10 7.36 -33.30 -23.56
C GLU A 10 7.75 -32.14 -22.64
N ASN A 11 8.82 -31.45 -23.02
CA ASN A 11 9.22 -30.19 -22.44
C ASN A 11 8.58 -29.07 -23.29
N SER A 12 7.49 -28.47 -22.80
CA SER A 12 7.12 -27.12 -23.22
C SER A 12 6.52 -26.35 -22.04
N GLU A 13 7.37 -25.50 -21.48
CA GLU A 13 7.05 -24.20 -20.91
C GLU A 13 5.98 -24.15 -19.80
N ARG A 14 6.40 -24.54 -18.60
CA ARG A 14 5.83 -24.01 -17.36
C ARG A 14 6.08 -22.49 -17.30
N PHE A 15 5.18 -21.70 -17.87
CA PHE A 15 4.98 -20.32 -17.42
C PHE A 15 4.30 -20.38 -16.05
N GLY A 16 5.09 -20.64 -15.00
CA GLY A 16 4.70 -20.20 -13.66
C GLY A 16 4.57 -18.67 -13.67
N PRO A 17 3.78 -18.05 -12.77
CA PRO A 17 3.72 -16.59 -12.71
C PRO A 17 5.15 -16.10 -12.55
N ALA A 18 5.65 -15.41 -13.57
CA ALA A 18 6.96 -14.80 -13.52
C ALA A 18 6.93 -13.91 -12.28
N MET A 19 7.71 -14.27 -11.27
CA MET A 19 7.96 -13.38 -10.13
C MET A 19 8.21 -12.00 -10.74
N PRO A 20 7.43 -10.96 -10.39
CA PRO A 20 7.76 -9.63 -10.85
C PRO A 20 9.23 -9.40 -10.47
N PRO A 21 10.05 -8.89 -11.40
CA PRO A 21 11.45 -8.65 -11.10
C PRO A 21 11.51 -7.87 -9.78
N PRO A 22 12.43 -8.20 -8.86
CA PRO A 22 12.53 -7.48 -7.60
C PRO A 22 12.48 -5.99 -7.89
N LEU A 23 11.59 -5.25 -7.21
CA LEU A 23 11.43 -3.81 -7.39
C LEU A 23 12.82 -3.17 -7.26
N VAL A 24 13.46 -2.94 -8.39
CA VAL A 24 14.79 -2.35 -8.43
C VAL A 24 14.55 -0.88 -8.14
N THR A 25 15.02 -0.43 -6.98
CA THR A 25 15.19 1.00 -6.73
C THR A 25 16.16 1.51 -7.79
N ARG A 26 15.61 2.07 -8.87
CA ARG A 26 16.41 2.81 -9.84
C ARG A 26 16.99 3.98 -9.05
N SER A 27 18.32 4.02 -8.91
CA SER A 27 19.02 5.19 -8.40
C SER A 27 18.97 6.32 -9.43
N GLY A 28 17.77 6.78 -9.77
CA GLY A 28 17.59 8.16 -10.19
C GLY A 28 17.97 8.99 -8.98
N GLY A 29 19.18 9.57 -9.00
CA GLY A 29 19.88 10.13 -7.84
C GLY A 29 18.93 10.66 -6.79
N SER A 30 18.90 10.00 -5.62
CA SER A 30 17.93 10.28 -4.57
C SER A 30 17.89 11.77 -4.29
N LYS A 31 16.88 12.44 -4.86
CA LYS A 31 16.53 13.78 -4.41
C LYS A 31 16.08 13.55 -2.98
N ARG A 32 16.82 14.11 -2.03
CA ARG A 32 16.37 14.17 -0.65
C ARG A 32 14.92 14.65 -0.67
N LEU A 33 14.09 14.04 0.15
CA LEU A 33 12.72 14.52 0.33
C LEU A 33 12.79 16.02 0.70
N PRO A 34 11.85 16.84 0.19
CA PRO A 34 11.76 18.23 0.58
C PRO A 34 11.80 18.42 2.10
N GLU A 35 12.40 19.53 2.55
CA GLU A 35 12.38 19.91 3.96
C GLU A 35 10.94 20.15 4.43
N LEU A 36 10.68 19.74 5.66
CA LEU A 36 9.40 19.87 6.34
C LEU A 36 9.31 21.23 7.03
N GLN A 37 8.12 21.80 7.03
CA GLN A 37 7.80 23.04 7.74
C GLN A 37 7.38 22.73 9.18
N GLY A 38 8.22 23.12 10.13
CA GLY A 38 7.99 22.84 11.56
C GLY A 38 6.86 23.67 12.19
N ASP A 39 6.58 24.86 11.66
CA ASP A 39 5.54 25.78 12.15
C ASP A 39 4.12 25.25 11.91
N VAL A 40 3.92 24.43 10.89
CA VAL A 40 2.66 23.73 10.59
C VAL A 40 2.67 22.24 10.96
N GLN A 41 3.73 21.79 11.65
CA GLN A 41 3.97 20.40 12.05
C GLN A 41 3.84 19.42 10.87
N GLU A 42 4.59 19.66 9.79
CA GLU A 42 4.61 18.72 8.68
C GLU A 42 5.39 17.44 9.02
N ALA A 43 4.90 16.31 8.51
CA ALA A 43 5.54 15.00 8.63
C ALA A 43 5.46 14.21 7.32
N TRP A 44 6.43 13.32 7.11
CA TRP A 44 6.35 12.26 6.12
C TRP A 44 5.73 11.03 6.75
N LEU A 45 4.56 10.60 6.28
CA LEU A 45 3.81 9.48 6.85
C LEU A 45 3.36 8.51 5.75
N PHE A 46 3.27 7.24 6.10
CA PHE A 46 2.84 6.19 5.19
C PHE A 46 1.31 6.06 5.14
N HIS A 47 0.79 5.73 3.97
CA HIS A 47 -0.60 5.30 3.77
C HIS A 47 -0.61 3.96 3.04
N GLY A 48 -1.29 2.96 3.60
CA GLY A 48 -1.50 1.68 2.95
C GLY A 48 -2.88 1.60 2.31
N THR A 49 -2.95 1.05 1.10
CA THR A 49 -4.18 0.90 0.33
C THR A 49 -4.03 -0.22 -0.71
N THR A 50 -5.09 -0.52 -1.46
CA THR A 50 -5.04 -1.47 -2.59
C THR A 50 -4.35 -0.85 -3.81
N ALA A 51 -3.96 -1.64 -4.82
CA ALA A 51 -3.36 -1.08 -6.03
C ALA A 51 -4.29 -0.06 -6.72
N ALA A 52 -5.57 -0.41 -6.85
CA ALA A 52 -6.60 0.50 -7.37
C ALA A 52 -6.77 1.76 -6.49
N GLY A 53 -6.63 1.63 -5.18
CA GLY A 53 -6.64 2.76 -4.25
C GLY A 53 -5.44 3.68 -4.44
N ALA A 54 -4.24 3.13 -4.62
CA ALA A 54 -3.03 3.90 -4.88
C ALA A 54 -3.10 4.65 -6.22
N GLU A 55 -3.57 3.98 -7.28
CA GLU A 55 -3.82 4.58 -8.59
C GLU A 55 -4.86 5.71 -8.49
N GLY A 56 -5.99 5.45 -7.83
CA GLY A 56 -7.04 6.44 -7.64
C GLY A 56 -6.57 7.67 -6.85
N ILE A 57 -5.82 7.48 -5.75
CA ILE A 57 -5.30 8.60 -4.95
C ILE A 57 -4.28 9.42 -5.73
N THR A 58 -3.37 8.77 -6.46
CA THR A 58 -2.31 9.47 -7.19
C THR A 58 -2.80 10.18 -8.46
N SER A 59 -3.96 9.78 -9.00
CA SER A 59 -4.59 10.41 -10.17
C SER A 59 -5.67 11.44 -9.81
N GLU A 60 -6.44 11.20 -8.74
CA GLU A 60 -7.67 11.95 -8.42
C GLU A 60 -7.75 12.45 -6.96
N ASP A 61 -6.63 12.37 -6.21
CA ASP A 61 -6.50 12.76 -4.80
C ASP A 61 -7.25 11.85 -3.80
N PHE A 62 -7.02 12.07 -2.51
CA PHE A 62 -7.72 11.36 -1.42
C PHE A 62 -9.21 11.71 -1.40
N ARG A 63 -10.03 10.66 -1.36
CA ARG A 63 -11.50 10.76 -1.33
C ARG A 63 -12.05 10.43 0.04
N ILE A 64 -12.31 11.46 0.86
CA ILE A 64 -12.84 11.30 2.24
C ILE A 64 -14.20 10.58 2.26
N ASN A 65 -14.99 10.71 1.20
CA ASN A 65 -16.25 9.97 1.09
C ASN A 65 -16.05 8.43 1.03
N LEU A 66 -14.87 7.96 0.61
CA LEU A 66 -14.47 6.55 0.62
C LEU A 66 -13.76 6.12 1.90
N ALA A 67 -13.47 7.05 2.83
CA ALA A 67 -12.88 6.72 4.12
C ALA A 67 -13.80 5.75 4.89
N GLY A 68 -13.22 4.67 5.43
CA GLY A 68 -13.97 3.63 6.11
C GLY A 68 -14.34 2.42 5.25
N SER A 69 -14.21 2.51 3.91
CA SER A 69 -14.68 1.44 3.00
C SER A 69 -13.77 0.20 2.97
N GLY A 70 -12.47 0.37 3.19
CA GLY A 70 -11.50 -0.73 3.25
C GLY A 70 -11.26 -1.29 4.66
N ALA A 71 -11.32 -0.40 5.65
CA ALA A 71 -11.18 -0.71 7.07
C ALA A 71 -11.97 0.34 7.87
N GLY A 72 -12.51 -0.03 9.03
CA GLY A 72 -13.35 0.86 9.84
C GLY A 72 -12.66 2.18 10.26
N THR A 73 -13.47 3.11 10.78
CA THR A 73 -13.02 4.46 11.15
C THR A 73 -12.80 4.58 12.66
N LEU A 74 -11.59 4.26 13.12
CA LEU A 74 -11.21 4.25 14.55
C LEU A 74 -11.31 5.62 15.25
N TYR A 75 -11.21 6.69 14.47
CA TYR A 75 -11.14 8.09 14.92
C TYR A 75 -12.03 8.98 14.03
N GLY A 76 -13.10 8.40 13.48
CA GLY A 76 -14.00 9.04 12.52
C GLY A 76 -13.50 9.02 11.07
N ARG A 77 -14.30 9.60 10.17
CA ARG A 77 -14.04 9.58 8.73
C ARG A 77 -12.89 10.52 8.36
N GLY A 78 -11.77 9.95 7.92
CA GLY A 78 -10.59 10.71 7.52
C GLY A 78 -9.54 9.87 6.80
N ILE A 79 -8.40 10.49 6.51
CA ILE A 79 -7.23 9.84 5.92
C ILE A 79 -6.36 9.31 7.06
N TYR A 80 -6.06 8.02 7.02
CA TYR A 80 -5.25 7.34 8.03
C TYR A 80 -3.82 7.20 7.54
N LEU A 81 -2.89 7.79 8.29
CA LEU A 81 -1.46 7.74 8.01
C LEU A 81 -0.72 7.14 9.21
N ALA A 82 0.47 6.57 8.99
CA ALA A 82 1.30 5.99 10.05
C ALA A 82 2.79 6.29 9.87
N GLU A 83 3.50 6.49 10.97
CA GLU A 83 4.96 6.62 10.98
C GLU A 83 5.64 5.29 10.62
N ALA A 84 5.07 4.17 11.09
CA ALA A 84 5.54 2.83 10.79
C ALA A 84 4.95 2.33 9.48
N SER A 85 5.81 1.98 8.52
CA SER A 85 5.40 1.35 7.26
C SER A 85 4.69 0.03 7.49
N THR A 86 5.10 -0.76 8.49
CA THR A 86 4.47 -2.03 8.85
C THR A 86 3.02 -1.87 9.27
N LYS A 87 2.66 -0.76 9.95
CA LYS A 87 1.27 -0.49 10.29
C LYS A 87 0.44 -0.17 9.05
N SER A 88 1.02 0.55 8.10
CA SER A 88 0.36 0.83 6.82
C SER A 88 0.23 -0.44 5.96
N ASP A 89 1.22 -1.34 6.00
CA ASP A 89 1.20 -2.61 5.26
C ASP A 89 -0.03 -3.47 5.58
N GLU A 90 -0.54 -3.43 6.82
CA GLU A 90 -1.77 -4.12 7.24
C GLU A 90 -3.02 -3.72 6.43
N TYR A 91 -3.00 -2.55 5.77
CA TYR A 91 -4.10 -2.03 4.96
C TYR A 91 -3.90 -2.25 3.45
N THR A 92 -2.79 -2.87 3.07
CA THR A 92 -2.54 -3.28 1.68
C THR A 92 -3.20 -4.63 1.40
N LYS A 93 -3.40 -4.94 0.12
CA LYS A 93 -3.85 -6.26 -0.32
C LYS A 93 -2.94 -6.74 -1.44
N GLU A 94 -2.66 -8.03 -1.46
CA GLU A 94 -2.04 -8.69 -2.60
C GLU A 94 -3.00 -8.64 -3.78
N GLU A 95 -2.47 -8.36 -4.96
CA GLU A 95 -3.23 -8.41 -6.20
C GLU A 95 -3.40 -9.86 -6.64
N GLN A 96 -4.51 -10.17 -7.34
CA GLN A 96 -4.88 -11.55 -7.69
C GLN A 96 -3.81 -12.31 -8.51
N LEU A 97 -2.88 -11.60 -9.13
CA LEU A 97 -1.83 -12.15 -9.99
C LEU A 97 -0.40 -11.78 -9.52
N GLY A 98 -0.22 -11.23 -8.32
CA GLY A 98 1.09 -10.77 -7.85
C GLY A 98 1.20 -10.58 -6.33
N THR A 99 2.44 -10.54 -5.84
CA THR A 99 2.74 -10.31 -4.41
C THR A 99 2.99 -8.83 -4.08
N ASP A 100 2.79 -7.95 -5.05
CA ASP A 100 3.10 -6.53 -4.90
C ASP A 100 2.10 -5.87 -3.96
N ARG A 101 2.62 -5.01 -3.09
CA ARG A 101 1.86 -4.21 -2.12
C ARG A 101 2.27 -2.76 -2.28
N TYR A 102 1.30 -1.87 -2.15
CA TYR A 102 1.48 -0.46 -2.45
C TYR A 102 1.35 0.38 -1.18
N LEU A 103 2.40 1.15 -0.89
CA LEU A 103 2.40 2.18 0.14
C LEU A 103 2.62 3.54 -0.51
N LEU A 104 1.86 4.54 -0.08
CA LEU A 104 2.12 5.93 -0.42
C LEU A 104 2.92 6.59 0.70
N LEU A 105 3.90 7.41 0.35
CA LEU A 105 4.60 8.29 1.28
C LEU A 105 4.05 9.71 1.11
N CYS A 106 3.31 10.18 2.11
CA CYS A 106 2.59 11.45 2.08
C CYS A 106 3.31 12.52 2.91
N ARG A 107 3.44 13.73 2.36
CA ARG A 107 3.75 14.94 3.16
C ARG A 107 2.43 15.41 3.75
N ALA A 108 2.30 15.34 5.08
CA ALA A 108 1.08 15.70 5.78
C ALA A 108 1.31 16.89 6.69
N THR A 109 0.41 17.88 6.64
CA THR A 109 0.37 19.00 7.59
C THR A 109 -0.50 18.61 8.79
N LEU A 110 0.11 18.41 9.96
CA LEU A 110 -0.62 17.93 11.14
C LEU A 110 -1.34 19.05 11.90
N GLY A 111 -0.91 20.32 11.74
CA GLY A 111 -1.55 21.45 12.41
C GLY A 111 -1.49 21.31 13.93
N ARG A 112 -2.60 21.50 14.65
CA ARG A 112 -2.68 21.25 16.10
C ARG A 112 -3.21 19.85 16.35
N VAL A 113 -2.34 18.95 16.78
CA VAL A 113 -2.67 17.53 17.01
C VAL A 113 -3.56 17.36 18.24
N TYR A 114 -4.71 16.71 18.05
CA TYR A 114 -5.51 16.17 19.15
C TYR A 114 -5.09 14.73 19.42
N TYR A 115 -4.36 14.51 20.51
CA TYR A 115 -3.91 13.18 20.91
C TYR A 115 -5.00 12.42 21.67
N THR A 116 -5.21 11.16 21.31
CA THR A 116 -6.07 10.23 22.04
C THR A 116 -5.56 8.80 21.85
N ASP A 117 -5.62 8.00 22.89
CA ASP A 117 -5.43 6.55 22.88
C ASP A 117 -6.77 5.79 22.95
N LYS A 118 -7.88 6.52 23.02
CA LYS A 118 -9.25 5.97 23.05
C LYS A 118 -9.83 5.89 21.65
N MET A 119 -10.38 4.73 21.32
CA MET A 119 -11.14 4.51 20.09
C MET A 119 -12.40 5.39 20.07
N HIS A 120 -12.62 6.11 18.97
CA HIS A 120 -13.85 6.85 18.69
C HIS A 120 -14.53 6.24 17.48
N ASN A 121 -15.35 5.23 17.74
CA ASN A 121 -16.15 4.60 16.70
C ASN A 121 -17.41 5.45 16.50
N ASP A 122 -17.51 6.13 15.37
CA ASP A 122 -18.78 6.63 14.88
C ASP A 122 -19.66 5.38 14.65
N ALA A 123 -20.62 5.13 15.53
CA ALA A 123 -21.60 4.08 15.32
C ALA A 123 -22.38 4.42 14.04
N ASN A 124 -22.28 3.55 13.04
CA ASN A 124 -23.08 3.61 11.81
C ASN A 124 -24.58 3.68 12.11
#